data_AF-A0A329IVZ1-F1
#
_entry.id   AF-A0A329IVZ1-F1
#
_cell.length_a   1.000
_cell.length_b   1.000
_cell.length_c   1.000
_cell.angle_alpha   90.00
_cell.angle_beta   90.00
_cell.angle_gamma   90.00
#
_symmetry.space_group_name_H-M   'P 1'
#
loop_
_entity.id
_entity.type
_entity.pdbx_description
1 polymer ?
#
loop_
_entity_poly.entity_id
_entity_poly.type
_entity_poly.pdbx_seq_one_letter_code
_entity_poly.pdbx_strand_id
1 'polypeptide(L)'
;MTTIITQRSDIDAQNAADAIMFGSLKDRLDFYRKEIQYETTMLSNRTNAYLGAQSFLVIAYASSMANVNPDWGSLFSLVVSVLLSVLGLITSLHAWSGIKAAYEIIDHWYLKQSHLLQSQPRMGDVYDDSPLFAKRESNQRGYRDALKFSMRSPWIFSTLWIILGGFSALIHLVPFKH
;
A
#
# COMPACT_ATOMS: atom_id res chain seq x y z
N MET A 1 4.23 -2.32 42.25
CA MET A 1 4.85 -2.23 40.90
C MET A 1 4.72 -3.60 40.26
N THR A 2 3.71 -3.79 39.41
CA THR A 2 3.38 -5.10 38.82
C THR A 2 4.24 -5.30 37.58
N THR A 3 5.31 -6.06 37.73
CA THR A 3 6.16 -6.49 36.62
C THR A 3 5.38 -7.47 35.76
N ILE A 4 5.11 -7.11 34.51
CA ILE A 4 4.50 -7.98 33.50
C ILE A 4 5.52 -9.06 33.14
N ILE A 5 5.45 -10.23 33.79
CA ILE A 5 6.34 -11.38 33.54
C ILE A 5 5.83 -12.23 32.35
N THR A 6 4.56 -12.05 31.95
CA THR A 6 3.87 -12.90 30.96
C THR A 6 4.35 -12.72 29.52
N GLN A 7 4.87 -11.53 29.14
CA GLN A 7 5.21 -11.27 27.74
C GLN A 7 6.53 -11.94 27.29
N ARG A 8 7.44 -12.22 28.23
CA ARG A 8 8.75 -12.84 27.92
C ARG A 8 8.62 -14.34 27.65
N SER A 9 7.72 -15.03 28.36
CA SER A 9 7.47 -16.46 28.17
C SER A 9 6.87 -16.78 26.81
N ASP A 10 5.98 -15.94 26.29
CA ASP A 10 5.34 -16.17 24.98
C ASP A 10 6.33 -15.97 23.82
N ILE A 11 7.22 -14.98 23.94
CA ILE A 11 8.29 -14.72 22.97
C ILE A 11 9.30 -15.86 22.98
N ASP A 12 9.70 -16.35 24.16
CA ASP A 12 10.63 -17.48 24.29
C ASP A 12 9.99 -18.80 23.81
N ALA A 13 8.70 -19.01 24.06
CA ALA A 13 7.93 -20.15 23.56
C ALA A 13 7.73 -20.10 22.04
N GLN A 14 7.44 -18.92 21.45
CA GLN A 14 7.40 -18.74 19.99
C GLN A 14 8.78 -18.88 19.36
N ASN A 15 9.83 -18.40 20.03
CA ASN A 15 11.21 -18.58 19.55
C ASN A 15 11.64 -20.04 19.58
N ALA A 16 11.21 -20.81 20.58
CA ALA A 16 11.43 -22.25 20.67
C ALA A 16 10.60 -23.01 19.63
N ALA A 17 9.32 -22.68 19.45
CA ALA A 17 8.46 -23.29 18.42
C ALA A 17 8.98 -23.02 17.00
N ASP A 18 9.36 -21.78 16.70
CA ASP A 18 9.97 -21.40 15.44
C ASP A 18 11.39 -22.01 15.28
N ALA A 19 12.15 -22.22 16.37
CA ALA A 19 13.44 -22.93 16.30
C ALA A 19 13.29 -24.44 16.06
N ILE A 20 12.17 -25.03 16.47
CA ILE A 20 11.82 -26.42 16.17
C ILE A 20 11.32 -26.54 14.71
N MET A 21 10.62 -25.53 14.18
CA MET A 21 10.11 -25.52 12.81
C MET A 21 11.19 -25.27 11.75
N PHE A 22 12.20 -24.47 12.09
CA PHE A 22 13.29 -24.09 11.19
C PHE A 22 14.62 -24.55 11.79
N GLY A 23 15.18 -25.64 11.25
CA GLY A 23 16.36 -26.29 11.81
C GLY A 23 17.57 -25.38 12.01
N SER A 24 17.75 -24.35 11.16
CA SER A 24 18.77 -23.32 11.35
C SER A 24 18.18 -21.91 11.46
N LEU A 25 18.83 -21.06 12.26
CA LEU A 25 18.50 -19.64 12.38
C LEU A 25 18.62 -18.87 11.06
N LYS A 26 19.45 -19.37 10.13
CA LYS A 26 19.58 -18.86 8.76
C LYS A 26 18.30 -19.10 7.96
N ASP A 27 17.73 -20.31 8.06
CA ASP A 27 16.50 -20.65 7.36
C ASP A 27 15.31 -19.79 7.83
N ARG A 28 15.28 -19.42 9.12
CA ARG A 28 14.28 -18.48 9.67
C ARG A 28 14.37 -17.11 9.03
N LEU A 29 15.59 -16.56 8.90
CA LEU A 29 15.81 -15.25 8.32
C LEU A 29 15.48 -15.23 6.82
N ASP A 30 15.91 -16.27 6.10
CA ASP A 30 15.62 -16.43 4.67
C ASP A 30 14.11 -16.61 4.42
N PHE A 31 13.40 -17.29 5.32
CA PHE A 31 11.94 -17.38 5.30
C PHE A 31 11.28 -15.99 5.47
N TYR A 32 11.63 -15.22 6.51
CA TYR A 32 11.03 -13.90 6.71
C TYR A 32 11.33 -12.93 5.55
N ARG A 33 12.52 -13.00 4.95
CA ARG A 33 12.85 -12.19 3.76
C ARG A 33 12.00 -12.57 2.55
N LYS A 34 11.81 -13.87 2.30
CA LYS A 34 10.92 -14.35 1.23
C LYS A 34 9.49 -13.89 1.44
N GLU A 35 8.99 -13.94 2.68
CA GLU A 35 7.64 -13.50 3.02
C GLU A 35 7.47 -11.98 2.82
N ILE A 36 8.43 -11.19 3.30
CA ILE A 36 8.44 -9.73 3.08
C ILE A 36 8.45 -9.41 1.58
N GLN A 37 9.28 -10.09 0.78
CA GLN A 37 9.34 -9.90 -0.67
C GLN A 37 8.02 -10.29 -1.35
N TYR A 38 7.41 -11.40 -0.93
CA TYR A 38 6.13 -11.87 -1.44
C TYR A 38 5.02 -10.86 -1.17
N GLU A 39 4.86 -10.43 0.08
CA GLU A 39 3.85 -9.45 0.49
C GLU A 39 4.06 -8.09 -0.19
N THR A 40 5.31 -7.67 -0.36
CA THR A 40 5.64 -6.44 -1.10
C THR A 40 5.23 -6.54 -2.56
N THR A 41 5.52 -7.67 -3.20
CA THR A 41 5.15 -7.90 -4.61
C THR A 41 3.63 -7.91 -4.75
N MET A 42 2.93 -8.54 -3.82
CA MET A 42 1.47 -8.56 -3.77
C MET A 42 0.88 -7.16 -3.58
N LEU A 43 1.46 -6.35 -2.68
CA LEU A 43 1.10 -4.95 -2.48
C LEU A 43 1.32 -4.12 -3.76
N SER A 44 2.48 -4.25 -4.40
CA SER A 44 2.81 -3.57 -5.65
C SER A 44 1.82 -3.92 -6.76
N ASN A 45 1.48 -5.20 -6.92
CA ASN A 45 0.50 -5.66 -7.89
C ASN A 45 -0.90 -5.05 -7.64
N ARG A 46 -1.34 -5.01 -6.38
CA ARG A 46 -2.61 -4.36 -6.00
C ARG A 46 -2.60 -2.86 -6.29
N THR A 47 -1.51 -2.17 -5.95
CA THR A 47 -1.34 -0.74 -6.24
C THR A 47 -1.34 -0.48 -7.74
N ASN A 48 -0.66 -1.29 -8.54
CA ASN A 48 -0.64 -1.15 -10.00
C ASN A 48 -2.01 -1.39 -10.63
N ALA A 49 -2.75 -2.41 -10.18
CA ALA A 49 -4.12 -2.65 -10.63
C ALA A 49 -5.04 -1.47 -10.27
N TYR A 50 -4.90 -0.91 -9.07
CA TYR A 50 -5.60 0.29 -8.64
C TYR A 50 -5.26 1.50 -9.53
N LEU A 51 -3.99 1.78 -9.78
CA LEU A 51 -3.54 2.87 -10.65
C LEU A 51 -4.08 2.72 -12.08
N GLY A 52 -4.12 1.48 -12.60
CA GLY A 52 -4.71 1.16 -13.90
C GLY A 52 -6.21 1.49 -13.94
N ALA A 53 -6.97 1.05 -12.93
CA ALA A 53 -8.39 1.35 -12.81
C ALA A 53 -8.66 2.86 -12.70
N GLN A 54 -7.87 3.58 -11.90
CA GLN A 54 -7.97 5.04 -11.75
C GLN A 54 -7.70 5.77 -13.07
N SER A 55 -6.67 5.33 -13.82
CA SER A 55 -6.36 5.89 -15.13
C SER A 55 -7.51 5.70 -16.12
N PHE A 56 -8.12 4.51 -16.14
CA PHE A 56 -9.29 4.23 -16.97
C PHE A 56 -10.48 5.13 -16.61
N LEU A 57 -10.76 5.30 -15.32
CA LEU A 57 -11.83 6.18 -14.84
C LEU A 57 -11.60 7.65 -15.24
N VAL A 58 -10.37 8.16 -15.11
CA VAL A 58 -10.04 9.53 -15.51
C VAL A 58 -10.24 9.74 -17.01
N ILE A 59 -9.84 8.77 -17.84
CA ILE A 59 -10.08 8.81 -19.29
C ILE A 59 -11.58 8.83 -19.58
N ALA A 60 -12.35 7.93 -18.96
CA ALA A 60 -13.81 7.88 -19.12
C ALA A 60 -14.48 9.20 -18.69
N TYR A 61 -14.02 9.81 -17.60
CA TYR A 61 -14.50 11.11 -17.13
C TYR A 61 -14.25 12.20 -18.20
N ALA A 62 -13.01 12.30 -18.70
CA ALA A 62 -12.66 13.28 -19.72
C ALA A 62 -13.46 13.07 -21.02
N SER A 63 -13.66 11.81 -21.44
CA SER A 63 -14.51 11.48 -22.59
C SER A 63 -15.97 11.87 -22.38
N SER A 64 -16.51 11.70 -21.17
CA SER A 64 -17.88 12.12 -20.85
C SER A 64 -18.05 13.64 -20.84
N MET A 65 -17.04 14.36 -20.35
CA MET A 65 -16.99 15.84 -20.37
C MET A 65 -16.83 16.41 -21.78
N ALA A 66 -16.12 15.71 -22.66
CA ALA A 66 -15.93 16.10 -24.06
C ALA A 66 -17.15 15.82 -24.95
N ASN A 67 -18.27 15.35 -24.40
CA ASN A 67 -19.46 15.04 -25.18
C ASN A 67 -20.15 16.31 -25.68
N VAL A 68 -20.17 16.52 -27.00
CA VAL A 68 -20.72 17.71 -27.68
C VAL A 68 -22.12 17.46 -28.25
N ASN A 69 -22.79 16.36 -27.87
CA ASN A 69 -24.11 16.05 -28.39
C ASN A 69 -25.14 17.13 -28.00
N PRO A 70 -25.83 17.77 -28.95
CA PRO A 70 -26.71 18.91 -28.66
C PRO A 70 -27.99 18.55 -27.90
N ASP A 71 -28.47 17.31 -27.98
CA ASP A 71 -29.76 16.91 -27.39
C ASP A 71 -29.60 16.40 -25.94
N TRP A 72 -28.59 15.55 -25.70
CA TRP A 72 -28.41 14.87 -24.41
C TRP A 72 -27.02 15.08 -23.79
N GLY A 73 -26.14 15.84 -24.45
CA GLY A 73 -24.73 15.96 -24.07
C GLY A 73 -24.54 16.60 -22.70
N SER A 74 -25.29 17.65 -22.38
CA SER A 74 -25.20 18.31 -21.07
C SER A 74 -25.67 17.41 -19.93
N LEU A 75 -26.82 16.72 -20.10
CA LEU A 75 -27.34 15.82 -19.07
C LEU A 75 -26.44 14.59 -18.89
N PHE A 76 -25.94 14.03 -19.98
CA PHE A 76 -24.98 12.92 -19.96
C PHE A 76 -23.67 13.31 -19.28
N SER A 77 -23.09 14.47 -19.66
CA SER A 77 -21.84 14.98 -19.10
C SER A 77 -21.97 15.18 -17.59
N LEU A 78 -23.07 15.78 -17.11
CA LEU A 78 -23.32 15.95 -15.68
C LEU A 78 -23.44 14.62 -14.94
N VAL A 79 -24.40 13.76 -15.36
CA VAL A 79 -24.73 12.53 -14.62
C VAL A 79 -23.56 11.55 -14.63
N VAL A 80 -22.96 11.32 -15.79
CA VAL A 80 -21.86 10.35 -15.94
C VAL A 80 -20.60 10.84 -15.25
N SER A 81 -20.24 12.12 -15.37
CA SER A 81 -19.06 12.67 -14.71
C SER A 81 -19.19 12.66 -13.18
N VAL A 82 -20.38 12.96 -12.64
CA VAL A 82 -20.64 12.87 -11.20
C VAL A 82 -20.58 11.42 -10.73
N LEU A 83 -21.21 10.50 -11.46
CA LEU A 83 -21.20 9.07 -11.10
C LEU A 83 -19.79 8.48 -11.15
N LEU A 84 -19.00 8.82 -12.16
CA LEU A 84 -17.58 8.42 -12.28
C LEU A 84 -16.73 9.02 -11.17
N SER A 85 -16.99 10.26 -10.76
CA SER A 85 -16.29 10.90 -9.64
C SER A 85 -16.59 10.22 -8.30
N VAL A 86 -17.86 9.90 -8.03
CA VAL A 86 -18.25 9.14 -6.83
C VAL A 86 -17.64 7.73 -6.85
N LEU A 87 -17.69 7.04 -7.99
CA LEU A 87 -17.08 5.73 -8.15
C LEU A 87 -15.56 5.76 -7.93
N GLY A 88 -14.88 6.77 -8.49
CA GLY A 88 -13.47 7.03 -8.26
C GLY A 88 -13.13 7.23 -6.79
N LEU A 89 -13.94 8.00 -6.07
CA LEU A 89 -13.79 8.23 -4.64
C LEU A 89 -13.99 6.96 -3.82
N ILE A 90 -15.04 6.19 -4.09
CA ILE A 90 -15.34 4.93 -3.39
C ILE A 90 -14.21 3.92 -3.61
N THR A 91 -13.72 3.79 -4.85
CA THR A 91 -12.61 2.87 -5.17
C THR A 91 -11.30 3.31 -4.51
N SER A 92 -11.02 4.60 -4.38
CA SER A 92 -9.90 5.11 -3.59
C SER A 92 -10.00 4.75 -2.10
N LEU A 93 -11.19 4.89 -1.49
CA LEU A 93 -11.39 4.54 -0.09
C LEU A 93 -11.22 3.03 0.18
N HIS A 94 -11.75 2.18 -0.70
CA HIS A 94 -11.53 0.72 -0.61
C HIS A 94 -10.07 0.32 -0.83
N ALA A 95 -9.37 0.98 -1.75
CA ALA A 95 -7.95 0.72 -1.98
C ALA A 95 -7.10 1.06 -0.75
N TRP A 96 -7.44 2.14 -0.04
CA TRP A 96 -6.75 2.54 1.19
C TRP A 96 -6.78 1.45 2.26
N SER A 97 -7.95 0.85 2.54
CA SER A 97 -8.02 -0.22 3.55
C SER A 97 -7.20 -1.45 3.15
N GLY A 98 -7.21 -1.81 1.86
CA GLY A 98 -6.43 -2.94 1.35
C GLY A 98 -4.92 -2.71 1.40
N ILE A 99 -4.46 -1.50 1.07
CA ILE A 99 -3.05 -1.11 1.14
C ILE A 99 -2.58 -1.02 2.60
N LYS A 100 -3.41 -0.47 3.50
CA LYS A 100 -3.10 -0.35 4.92
C LYS A 100 -2.93 -1.72 5.59
N ALA A 101 -3.82 -2.67 5.31
CA ALA A 101 -3.73 -4.02 5.88
C ALA A 101 -2.44 -4.74 5.45
N ALA A 102 -2.09 -4.66 4.16
CA ALA A 102 -0.83 -5.23 3.66
C ALA A 102 0.41 -4.53 4.27
N TYR A 103 0.35 -3.22 4.46
CA TYR A 103 1.41 -2.47 5.13
C TYR A 103 1.64 -2.95 6.57
N GLU A 104 0.57 -3.19 7.33
CA GLU A 104 0.65 -3.68 8.71
C GLU A 104 1.26 -5.10 8.80
N ILE A 105 0.90 -5.99 7.86
CA ILE A 105 1.48 -7.33 7.76
C ILE A 105 2.99 -7.24 7.49
N ILE A 106 3.39 -6.40 6.53
CA ILE A 106 4.80 -6.18 6.20
C ILE A 106 5.56 -5.63 7.42
N ASP A 107 5.01 -4.63 8.10
CA ASP A 107 5.64 -4.02 9.28
C ASP A 107 5.80 -5.05 10.41
N HIS A 108 4.82 -5.93 10.60
CA HIS A 108 4.90 -7.03 11.56
C HIS A 108 6.07 -7.99 11.25
N TRP A 109 6.21 -8.43 10.00
CA TRP A 109 7.33 -9.28 9.58
C TRP A 109 8.68 -8.58 9.72
N TYR A 110 8.72 -7.28 9.41
CA TYR A 110 9.91 -6.47 9.55
C TYR A 110 10.34 -6.29 11.01
N LEU A 111 9.37 -6.08 11.92
CA LEU A 111 9.62 -6.06 13.36
C LEU A 111 10.19 -7.40 13.84
N LYS A 112 9.61 -8.53 13.39
CA LYS A 112 10.09 -9.88 13.73
C LYS A 112 11.54 -10.09 13.26
N GLN A 113 11.86 -9.67 12.04
CA GLN A 113 13.21 -9.72 11.49
C GLN A 113 14.19 -8.86 12.30
N SER A 114 13.79 -7.64 12.69
CA SER A 114 14.63 -6.71 13.44
C SER A 114 14.92 -7.21 14.86
N HIS A 115 13.92 -7.79 15.54
CA HIS A 115 14.08 -8.38 16.87
C HIS A 115 15.06 -9.57 16.85
N LEU A 116 14.99 -10.43 15.83
CA LEU A 116 15.91 -11.56 15.69
C LEU A 116 17.36 -11.09 15.48
N LEU A 117 17.56 -10.09 14.61
CA LEU A 117 18.89 -9.51 14.36
C LEU A 117 19.48 -8.79 15.58
N GLN A 118 18.65 -8.19 16.43
CA GLN A 118 19.09 -7.54 17.68
C GLN A 118 19.39 -8.56 18.80
N SER A 119 18.59 -9.64 18.88
CA SER A 119 18.75 -10.67 19.92
C SER A 119 19.97 -11.56 19.71
N GLN A 120 20.46 -11.70 18.46
CA GLN A 120 21.61 -12.56 18.13
C GLN A 120 22.60 -11.84 17.18
N PRO A 121 23.41 -10.90 17.69
CA PRO A 121 24.30 -10.07 16.87
C PRO A 121 25.41 -10.84 16.13
N ARG A 122 25.78 -12.05 16.59
CA ARG A 122 26.72 -12.95 15.88
C ARG A 122 26.23 -13.35 14.47
N MET A 123 24.93 -13.24 14.20
CA MET A 123 24.32 -13.57 12.90
C MET A 123 24.56 -12.50 11.84
N GLY A 124 24.77 -11.24 12.25
CA GLY A 124 25.08 -10.14 11.32
C GLY A 124 26.47 -10.30 10.69
N ASP A 125 27.42 -10.82 11.46
CA ASP A 125 28.83 -10.98 11.07
C ASP A 125 29.02 -12.17 10.12
N VAL A 126 28.40 -13.32 10.44
CA VAL A 126 28.48 -14.55 9.61
C VAL A 126 27.81 -14.40 8.23
N TYR A 127 26.90 -13.43 8.07
CA TYR A 127 26.21 -13.17 6.80
C TYR A 127 26.86 -12.02 6.00
N ASP A 128 27.62 -11.13 6.65
CA ASP A 128 28.40 -10.05 5.99
C ASP A 128 29.59 -10.61 5.19
N ASP A 129 30.01 -11.86 5.44
CA ASP A 129 31.05 -12.56 4.66
C ASP A 129 30.64 -12.90 3.21
N SER A 130 29.36 -12.70 2.86
CA SER A 130 28.91 -12.79 1.47
C SER A 130 28.79 -11.39 0.86
N PRO A 131 29.62 -11.02 -0.14
CA PRO A 131 29.69 -9.65 -0.68
C PRO A 131 28.41 -9.16 -1.36
N LEU A 132 27.44 -10.05 -1.62
CA LEU A 132 26.12 -9.74 -2.20
C LEU A 132 25.03 -9.46 -1.16
N PHE A 133 25.33 -9.66 0.13
CA PHE A 133 24.34 -9.61 1.21
C PHE A 133 24.78 -8.78 2.41
N ALA A 134 25.71 -7.86 2.19
CA ALA A 134 26.18 -6.98 3.23
C ALA A 134 25.01 -6.12 3.78
N LYS A 135 24.97 -5.96 5.10
CA LYS A 135 23.96 -5.18 5.87
C LYS A 135 23.66 -3.80 5.27
N ARG A 136 24.64 -3.25 4.54
CA ARG A 136 24.69 -1.94 3.91
C ARG A 136 23.93 -1.81 2.58
N GLU A 137 23.65 -2.91 1.87
CA GLU A 137 22.89 -2.88 0.61
C GLU A 137 21.41 -3.25 0.80
N SER A 138 21.01 -3.63 2.03
CA SER A 138 19.61 -3.70 2.42
C SER A 138 19.01 -2.29 2.38
N ASN A 139 18.34 -1.99 1.28
CA ASN A 139 17.71 -0.72 0.96
C ASN A 139 16.50 -0.41 1.87
N GLN A 140 16.68 -0.46 3.20
CA GLN A 140 15.64 -0.21 4.20
C GLN A 140 14.98 1.17 4.01
N ARG A 141 15.74 2.16 3.51
CA ARG A 141 15.20 3.49 3.17
C ARG A 141 14.34 3.46 1.91
N GLY A 142 14.87 2.97 0.78
CA GLY A 142 14.10 2.91 -0.47
C GLY A 142 12.84 2.04 -0.36
N TYR A 143 12.91 0.96 0.43
CA TYR A 143 11.76 0.10 0.73
C TYR A 143 10.65 0.84 1.49
N ARG A 144 11.00 1.50 2.61
CA ARG A 144 10.03 2.28 3.39
C ARG A 144 9.45 3.44 2.59
N ASP A 145 10.24 4.03 1.71
CA ASP A 145 9.78 5.15 0.88
C ASP A 145 8.84 4.68 -0.24
N ALA A 146 9.08 3.52 -0.85
CA ALA A 146 8.15 2.88 -1.79
C ALA A 146 6.81 2.50 -1.15
N LEU A 147 6.84 1.99 0.09
CA LEU A 147 5.61 1.68 0.84
C LEU A 147 4.81 2.94 1.21
N LYS A 148 5.49 4.02 1.62
CA LYS A 148 4.83 5.32 1.88
C LYS A 148 4.16 5.89 0.62
N PHE A 149 4.76 5.69 -0.56
CA PHE A 149 4.15 6.10 -1.82
C PHE A 149 2.82 5.37 -2.08
N SER A 150 2.79 4.04 -1.89
CA SER A 150 1.54 3.27 -2.02
C SER A 150 0.45 3.75 -1.05
N MET A 151 0.79 4.08 0.20
CA MET A 151 -0.18 4.64 1.15
C MET A 151 -0.70 6.03 0.73
N ARG A 152 0.14 6.89 0.15
CA ARG A 152 -0.31 8.25 -0.25
C ARG A 152 -1.22 8.25 -1.48
N SER A 153 -1.06 7.29 -2.37
CA SER A 153 -1.76 7.26 -3.66
C SER A 153 -3.30 7.32 -3.55
N PRO A 154 -3.97 6.52 -2.69
CA PRO A 154 -5.42 6.63 -2.48
C PRO A 154 -5.92 8.03 -2.07
N TRP A 155 -5.17 8.75 -1.24
CA TRP A 155 -5.55 10.10 -0.80
C TRP A 155 -5.44 11.13 -1.92
N ILE A 156 -4.41 11.01 -2.76
CA ILE A 156 -4.21 11.89 -3.92
C ILE A 156 -5.39 11.73 -4.89
N PHE A 157 -5.75 10.48 -5.23
CA PHE A 157 -6.88 10.20 -6.12
C PHE A 157 -8.23 10.57 -5.50
N SER A 158 -8.44 10.34 -4.20
CA SER A 158 -9.67 10.78 -3.54
C SER A 158 -9.85 12.30 -3.63
N THR A 159 -8.78 13.07 -3.39
CA THR A 159 -8.80 14.54 -3.53
C THR A 159 -9.08 14.95 -4.98
N LEU A 160 -8.42 14.30 -5.95
CA LEU A 160 -8.65 14.53 -7.38
C LEU A 160 -10.14 14.33 -7.74
N TRP A 161 -10.74 13.23 -7.28
CA TRP A 161 -12.15 12.94 -7.58
C TRP A 161 -13.11 13.93 -6.95
N ILE A 162 -12.85 14.41 -5.73
CA ILE A 162 -13.63 15.48 -5.10
C ILE A 162 -13.58 16.75 -5.96
N ILE A 163 -12.39 17.13 -6.43
CA ILE A 163 -12.20 18.32 -7.27
C ILE A 163 -12.94 18.15 -8.61
N LEU A 164 -12.80 17.00 -9.28
CA LEU A 164 -13.46 16.73 -10.57
C LEU A 164 -14.98 16.66 -10.43
N GLY A 165 -15.50 16.07 -9.35
CA GLY A 165 -16.94 16.04 -9.08
C GLY A 165 -17.49 17.43 -8.81
N GLY A 166 -16.80 18.21 -7.98
CA GLY A 166 -17.13 19.61 -7.72
C GLY A 166 -17.08 20.47 -8.98
N PHE A 167 -16.05 20.30 -9.81
CA PHE A 167 -15.90 21.02 -11.08
C PHE A 167 -17.03 20.71 -12.07
N SER A 168 -17.39 19.42 -12.22
CA SER A 168 -18.52 19.00 -13.04
C SER A 168 -19.83 19.66 -12.60
N ALA A 169 -20.09 19.65 -11.29
CA ALA A 169 -21.27 20.27 -10.71
C ALA A 169 -21.26 21.80 -10.89
N LEU A 170 -20.12 22.46 -10.67
CA LEU A 170 -19.96 23.91 -10.82
C LEU A 170 -20.24 24.38 -12.26
N ILE A 171 -19.73 23.69 -13.29
CA ILE A 171 -19.98 24.06 -14.69
C ILE A 171 -21.47 24.06 -15.02
N HIS A 172 -22.21 23.09 -14.48
CA HIS A 172 -23.63 22.93 -14.79
C HIS A 172 -24.56 23.73 -13.87
N LEU A 173 -24.13 24.03 -12.64
CA LEU A 173 -24.90 24.81 -11.66
C LEU A 173 -24.67 26.31 -11.76
N VAL A 174 -23.50 26.76 -12.23
CA VAL A 174 -23.25 28.18 -12.50
C VAL A 174 -23.80 28.47 -13.90
N PRO A 175 -24.93 29.19 -14.03
CA PRO A 175 -25.38 29.62 -15.34
C PRO A 175 -24.34 30.61 -15.84
N PHE A 176 -23.48 30.19 -16.77
CA PHE A 176 -22.69 31.11 -17.56
C PHE A 176 -23.68 31.94 -18.37
N LYS A 177 -24.03 33.13 -17.84
CA LYS A 177 -24.62 34.21 -18.60
C LYS A 177 -23.61 34.56 -19.70
N HIS A 178 -23.82 34.03 -20.89
CA HIS A 178 -23.37 34.68 -22.12
C HIS A 178 -24.51 35.53 -22.66
#